data_AF-A0A352XAA6-F1
#
_entry.id   AF-A0A352XAA6-F1
#
_cell.length_a   1.000
_cell.length_b   1.000
_cell.length_c   1.000
_cell.angle_alpha   90.00
_cell.angle_beta   90.00
_cell.angle_gamma   90.00
#
_symmetry.space_group_name_H-M   'P 1'
#
loop_
_entity.id
_entity.type
_entity.pdbx_description
1 polymer ?
#
loop_
_entity_poly.entity_id
_entity_poly.type
_entity_poly.pdbx_seq_one_letter_code
_entity_poly.pdbx_strand_id
1 'polypeptide(L)'
;MMEQGQLTENDITLWDKLYKAEIELWKARGEFLRKSTNKNLIIKQSLNNQLDRTTGLRLLLDLDVKERLLFFDDLVSLASVDHSDVELVWKVILTLPRDFVLANIEKSAEPVLDSAVKDAYVEYRCLLTLYLKIDPYLTYRLAQKALEHEDEDVREAGEDFMDMLREKY
;
A
#
# COMPACT_ATOMS: atom_id res chain seq x y z
N MET A 1 5.53 35.68 10.47
CA MET A 1 6.50 36.36 9.58
C MET A 1 6.43 35.59 8.26
N MET A 2 5.68 36.09 7.28
CA MET A 2 5.58 35.44 5.97
C MET A 2 6.82 35.81 5.16
N GLU A 3 7.53 34.82 4.62
CA GLU A 3 8.66 35.05 3.73
C GLU A 3 8.19 35.86 2.51
N GLN A 4 8.68 37.10 2.39
CA GLN A 4 8.52 37.90 1.18
C GLN A 4 9.72 37.63 0.27
N GLY A 5 9.69 36.49 -0.42
CA GLY A 5 10.56 36.22 -1.57
C GLY A 5 9.85 36.67 -2.86
N GLN A 6 10.55 37.40 -3.73
CA GLN A 6 10.02 37.80 -5.03
C GLN A 6 10.17 36.61 -6.00
N LEU A 7 9.06 36.04 -6.49
CA LEU A 7 9.08 34.94 -7.45
C LEU A 7 9.72 35.38 -8.77
N THR A 8 10.57 34.53 -9.34
CA THR A 8 11.16 34.80 -10.66
C THR A 8 10.17 34.45 -11.77
N GLU A 9 10.36 35.02 -12.97
CA GLU A 9 9.57 34.66 -14.16
C GLU A 9 9.70 33.17 -14.51
N ASN A 10 10.87 32.59 -14.25
CA ASN A 10 11.11 31.16 -14.42
C ASN A 10 10.27 30.31 -13.45
N ASP A 11 10.18 30.70 -12.17
CA ASP A 11 9.37 29.98 -11.18
C ASP A 11 7.88 30.00 -11.56
N ILE A 12 7.36 31.15 -11.99
CA ILE A 12 5.99 31.30 -12.46
C ILE A 12 5.74 30.39 -13.69
N THR A 13 6.68 30.36 -14.62
CA THR A 13 6.59 29.52 -15.83
C THR A 13 6.62 28.02 -15.51
N LEU A 14 7.51 27.59 -14.61
CA LEU A 14 7.60 26.19 -14.17
C LEU A 14 6.33 25.77 -13.42
N TRP A 15 5.80 26.64 -12.56
CA TRP A 15 4.56 26.40 -11.84
C TRP A 15 3.36 26.24 -12.79
N ASP A 16 3.20 27.14 -13.76
CA ASP A 16 2.13 27.07 -14.75
C ASP A 16 2.20 25.77 -15.58
N LYS A 17 3.40 25.33 -15.98
CA LYS A 17 3.61 24.05 -16.66
C LYS A 17 3.19 22.87 -15.79
N LEU A 18 3.59 22.85 -14.52
CA LEU A 18 3.24 21.80 -13.58
C LEU A 18 1.71 21.73 -13.37
N TYR A 19 1.08 22.87 -13.11
CA TYR A 19 -0.36 22.96 -12.92
C TYR A 19 -1.14 22.47 -14.15
N LYS A 20 -0.72 22.85 -15.36
CA LYS A 20 -1.32 22.35 -16.60
C LYS A 20 -1.18 20.84 -16.75
N ALA A 21 0.02 20.30 -16.50
CA ALA A 21 0.24 18.86 -16.55
C ALA A 21 -0.62 18.10 -15.52
N GLU A 22 -0.80 18.66 -14.33
CA GLU A 22 -1.68 18.11 -13.31
C GLU A 22 -3.14 18.08 -13.78
N ILE A 23 -3.66 19.18 -14.35
CA ILE A 23 -5.01 19.21 -14.94
C ILE A 23 -5.19 18.12 -16.00
N GLU A 24 -4.23 17.97 -16.91
CA GLU A 24 -4.31 16.95 -17.97
C GLU A 24 -4.29 15.53 -17.39
N LEU A 25 -3.51 15.29 -16.33
CA LEU A 25 -3.55 14.02 -15.60
C LEU A 25 -4.93 13.76 -15.00
N TRP A 26 -5.53 14.73 -14.31
CA TRP A 26 -6.88 14.60 -13.74
C TRP A 26 -7.93 14.30 -14.81
N LYS A 27 -7.88 14.98 -15.96
CA LYS A 27 -8.77 14.72 -17.09
C LYS A 27 -8.58 13.30 -17.64
N ALA A 28 -7.34 12.88 -17.87
CA ALA A 28 -7.02 11.56 -18.41
C ALA A 28 -7.50 10.44 -17.47
N ARG A 29 -7.32 10.59 -16.16
CA ARG A 29 -7.86 9.63 -15.18
C ARG A 29 -9.39 9.58 -15.20
N GLY A 30 -10.04 10.73 -15.16
CA GLY A 30 -11.50 10.82 -15.21
C GLY A 30 -12.08 10.22 -16.49
N GLU A 31 -11.40 10.43 -17.62
CA GLU A 31 -11.76 9.81 -18.90
C GLU A 31 -11.58 8.29 -18.88
N PHE A 32 -10.42 7.81 -18.41
CA PHE A 32 -10.15 6.38 -18.28
C PHE A 32 -11.20 5.69 -17.41
N LEU A 33 -11.48 6.21 -16.22
CA LEU A 33 -12.42 5.60 -15.28
C LEU A 33 -13.87 5.57 -15.80
N ARG A 34 -14.28 6.56 -16.60
CA ARG A 34 -15.64 6.68 -17.13
C ARG A 34 -15.85 5.94 -18.45
N LYS A 35 -14.84 5.92 -19.32
CA LYS A 35 -14.98 5.42 -20.70
C LYS A 35 -14.34 4.05 -20.93
N SER A 36 -13.49 3.57 -20.02
CA SER A 36 -12.88 2.25 -20.17
C SER A 36 -13.92 1.15 -20.02
N THR A 37 -13.94 0.23 -20.98
CA THR A 37 -14.83 -0.94 -21.00
C THR A 37 -14.42 -2.01 -19.99
N ASN A 38 -13.15 -2.05 -19.60
CA ASN A 38 -12.61 -3.07 -18.70
C ASN A 38 -11.56 -2.48 -17.73
N LYS A 39 -11.92 -1.38 -17.07
CA LYS A 39 -11.02 -0.66 -16.15
C LYS A 39 -10.42 -1.55 -15.07
N ASN A 40 -11.20 -2.50 -14.53
CA ASN A 40 -10.73 -3.36 -13.46
C ASN A 40 -9.60 -4.30 -13.92
N LEU A 41 -9.73 -4.87 -15.12
CA LEU A 41 -8.68 -5.72 -15.69
C LEU A 41 -7.40 -4.92 -15.96
N ILE A 42 -7.53 -3.72 -16.53
CA ILE A 42 -6.37 -2.86 -16.83
C ILE A 42 -5.67 -2.46 -15.53
N ILE A 43 -6.42 -2.04 -14.50
CA ILE A 43 -5.84 -1.70 -13.20
C ILE A 43 -5.13 -2.94 -12.62
N LYS A 44 -5.77 -4.12 -12.61
CA LYS A 44 -5.16 -5.35 -12.10
C LYS A 44 -3.87 -5.72 -12.83
N GLN A 45 -3.84 -5.55 -14.15
CA GLN A 45 -2.62 -5.76 -14.95
C GLN A 45 -1.52 -4.75 -14.58
N SER A 46 -1.87 -3.47 -14.38
CA SER A 46 -0.90 -2.46 -13.98
C SER A 46 -0.29 -2.72 -12.59
N LEU A 47 -1.04 -3.31 -11.66
CA LEU A 47 -0.51 -3.68 -10.35
C LEU A 47 0.66 -4.68 -10.44
N ASN A 48 0.64 -5.52 -11.47
CA ASN A 48 1.65 -6.55 -11.74
C ASN A 48 2.82 -6.06 -12.61
N ASN A 49 2.79 -4.81 -13.10
CA ASN A 49 3.84 -4.25 -13.94
C ASN A 49 4.50 -3.07 -13.23
N GLN A 50 5.80 -3.19 -12.95
CA GLN A 50 6.56 -2.19 -12.19
C GLN A 50 6.52 -0.79 -12.82
N LEU A 51 6.41 -0.69 -14.15
CA LEU A 51 6.45 0.61 -14.84
C LEU A 51 5.17 1.43 -14.71
N ASP A 52 4.02 0.78 -14.49
CA ASP A 52 2.71 1.44 -14.40
C ASP A 52 1.98 1.18 -13.07
N ARG A 53 2.52 0.35 -12.17
CA ARG A 53 1.98 0.06 -10.83
C ARG A 53 1.58 1.32 -10.07
N THR A 54 2.47 2.32 -9.99
CA THR A 54 2.18 3.58 -9.30
C THR A 54 0.93 4.27 -9.87
N THR A 55 0.72 4.20 -11.19
CA THR A 55 -0.47 4.75 -11.85
C THR A 55 -1.71 3.94 -11.50
N GLY A 56 -1.62 2.61 -11.52
CA GLY A 56 -2.70 1.71 -11.09
C GLY A 56 -3.14 1.98 -9.65
N LEU A 57 -2.19 2.06 -8.73
CA LEU A 57 -2.45 2.34 -7.31
C LEU A 57 -3.08 3.72 -7.09
N ARG A 58 -2.63 4.74 -7.84
CA ARG A 58 -3.23 6.08 -7.77
C ARG A 58 -4.67 6.09 -8.29
N LEU A 59 -4.97 5.30 -9.33
CA LEU A 59 -6.34 5.16 -9.83
C LEU A 59 -7.25 4.46 -8.81
N LEU A 60 -6.75 3.51 -8.02
CA LEU A 60 -7.54 2.89 -6.95
C LEU A 60 -8.08 3.92 -5.95
N LEU A 61 -7.30 4.97 -5.64
CA LEU A 61 -7.74 6.05 -4.74
C LEU A 61 -8.89 6.89 -5.32
N ASP A 62 -9.06 6.90 -6.64
CA ASP A 62 -10.12 7.61 -7.35
C ASP A 62 -11.38 6.74 -7.54
N LEU A 63 -11.30 5.42 -7.30
CA LEU A 63 -12.46 4.50 -7.34
C LEU A 63 -13.35 4.63 -6.12
N ASP A 64 -14.61 4.20 -6.25
CA ASP A 64 -15.45 3.99 -5.08
C ASP A 64 -14.91 2.82 -4.21
N VAL A 65 -15.33 2.80 -2.94
CA VAL A 65 -14.85 1.78 -1.99
C VAL A 65 -15.21 0.36 -2.44
N LYS A 66 -16.39 0.14 -3.04
CA LYS A 66 -16.84 -1.21 -3.44
C LYS A 66 -15.99 -1.76 -4.58
N GLU A 67 -15.63 -0.91 -5.53
CA GLU A 67 -14.73 -1.25 -6.62
C GLU A 67 -13.31 -1.52 -6.11
N ARG A 68 -12.84 -0.71 -5.16
CA ARG A 68 -11.51 -0.86 -4.55
C ARG A 68 -11.35 -2.19 -3.80
N LEU A 69 -12.41 -2.69 -3.17
CA LEU A 69 -12.42 -3.98 -2.47
C LEU A 69 -12.12 -5.18 -3.41
N LEU A 70 -12.37 -5.06 -4.71
CA LEU A 70 -12.09 -6.12 -5.69
C LEU A 70 -10.59 -6.42 -5.83
N PHE A 71 -9.73 -5.52 -5.37
CA PHE A 71 -8.27 -5.61 -5.47
C PHE A 71 -7.64 -5.97 -4.13
N PHE A 72 -8.42 -6.28 -3.09
CA PHE A 72 -7.90 -6.44 -1.73
C PHE A 72 -6.79 -7.49 -1.65
N ASP A 73 -7.00 -8.68 -2.24
CA ASP A 73 -6.01 -9.75 -2.20
C ASP A 73 -4.74 -9.38 -2.98
N ASP A 74 -4.89 -8.71 -4.13
CA ASP A 74 -3.73 -8.22 -4.92
C ASP A 74 -2.96 -7.15 -4.13
N LEU A 75 -3.65 -6.28 -3.39
CA LEU A 75 -3.04 -5.25 -2.54
C LEU A 75 -2.31 -5.87 -1.35
N VAL A 76 -2.87 -6.89 -0.69
CA VAL A 76 -2.19 -7.57 0.43
C VAL A 76 -0.94 -8.29 -0.07
N SER A 77 -1.00 -8.92 -1.25
CA SER A 77 0.18 -9.54 -1.86
C SER A 77 1.25 -8.52 -2.27
N LEU A 78 0.87 -7.33 -2.74
CA LEU A 78 1.85 -6.26 -3.00
C LEU A 78 2.37 -5.61 -1.72
N ALA A 79 1.58 -5.61 -0.65
CA ALA A 79 1.96 -5.04 0.63
C ALA A 79 2.96 -5.90 1.41
N SER A 80 3.19 -7.14 0.99
CA SER A 80 4.07 -8.12 1.64
C SER A 80 5.45 -8.22 1.00
N VAL A 81 5.83 -7.33 0.08
CA VAL A 81 7.16 -7.35 -0.54
C VAL A 81 7.77 -5.96 -0.48
N ASP A 82 9.11 -5.88 -0.43
CA ASP A 82 9.81 -4.61 -0.46
C ASP A 82 9.91 -4.07 -1.89
N HIS A 83 9.26 -2.94 -2.14
CA HIS A 83 9.33 -2.23 -3.42
C HIS A 83 9.00 -0.74 -3.26
N SER A 84 9.37 0.07 -4.27
CA SER A 84 9.21 1.54 -4.24
C SER A 84 7.79 2.05 -4.02
N ASP A 85 6.77 1.25 -4.30
CA ASP A 85 5.35 1.64 -4.14
C ASP A 85 4.70 1.14 -2.82
N VAL A 86 5.44 0.49 -1.92
CA VAL A 86 4.84 -0.28 -0.81
C VAL A 86 4.01 0.62 0.14
N GLU A 87 4.50 1.84 0.41
CA GLU A 87 3.76 2.82 1.20
C GLU A 87 2.46 3.27 0.53
N LEU A 88 2.44 3.35 -0.80
CA LEU A 88 1.24 3.68 -1.55
C LEU A 88 0.24 2.52 -1.51
N VAL A 89 0.70 1.27 -1.58
CA VAL A 89 -0.14 0.08 -1.39
C VAL A 89 -0.78 0.11 0.01
N TRP A 90 0.01 0.33 1.05
CA TRP A 90 -0.50 0.46 2.43
C TRP A 90 -1.51 1.59 2.54
N LYS A 91 -1.24 2.75 1.94
CA LYS A 91 -2.19 3.87 1.90
C LYS A 91 -3.51 3.47 1.25
N VAL A 92 -3.50 2.72 0.15
CA VAL A 92 -4.73 2.22 -0.48
C VAL A 92 -5.48 1.28 0.46
N ILE A 93 -4.80 0.32 1.10
CA ILE A 93 -5.43 -0.60 2.07
C ILE A 93 -6.06 0.18 3.24
N LEU A 94 -5.36 1.16 3.79
CA LEU A 94 -5.82 1.97 4.93
C LEU A 94 -7.02 2.88 4.62
N THR A 95 -7.36 3.06 3.34
CA THR A 95 -8.59 3.78 2.94
C THR A 95 -9.83 2.89 2.82
N LEU A 96 -9.68 1.57 2.96
CA LEU A 96 -10.79 0.63 2.96
C LEU A 96 -11.52 0.64 4.32
N PRO A 97 -12.78 0.17 4.38
CA PRO A 97 -13.52 0.08 5.63
C PRO A 97 -12.77 -0.77 6.66
N ARG A 98 -12.50 -0.19 7.83
CA ARG A 98 -11.69 -0.84 8.88
C ARG A 98 -12.18 -2.24 9.24
N ASP A 99 -13.49 -2.40 9.42
CA ASP A 99 -14.11 -3.69 9.79
C ASP A 99 -13.89 -4.75 8.71
N PHE A 100 -13.91 -4.35 7.43
CA PHE A 100 -13.59 -5.24 6.32
C PHE A 100 -12.11 -5.67 6.38
N VAL A 101 -11.19 -4.72 6.56
CA VAL A 101 -9.75 -5.03 6.62
C VAL A 101 -9.46 -6.00 7.75
N LEU A 102 -9.97 -5.73 8.95
CA LEU A 102 -9.77 -6.60 10.11
C LEU A 102 -10.32 -8.01 9.91
N ALA A 103 -11.47 -8.14 9.24
CA ALA A 103 -12.09 -9.45 9.02
C ALA A 103 -11.40 -10.29 7.94
N ASN A 104 -10.59 -9.68 7.06
CA ASN A 104 -10.10 -10.35 5.84
C ASN A 104 -8.57 -10.37 5.69
N ILE A 105 -7.83 -9.48 6.34
CA ILE A 105 -6.40 -9.29 6.04
C ILE A 105 -5.54 -10.51 6.38
N GLU A 106 -5.80 -11.20 7.49
CA GLU A 106 -5.06 -12.42 7.85
C GLU A 106 -5.31 -13.53 6.84
N LYS A 107 -6.58 -13.73 6.47
CA LYS A 107 -6.97 -14.71 5.44
C LYS A 107 -6.29 -14.45 4.10
N SER A 108 -6.15 -13.18 3.72
CA SER A 108 -5.49 -12.79 2.48
C SER A 108 -3.96 -12.89 2.57
N ALA A 109 -3.37 -12.72 3.75
CA ALA A 109 -1.93 -12.78 3.95
C ALA A 109 -1.41 -14.21 4.09
N GLU A 110 -2.23 -15.15 4.60
CA GLU A 110 -1.82 -16.54 4.83
C GLU A 110 -1.20 -17.21 3.59
N PRO A 111 -1.79 -17.13 2.38
CA PRO A 111 -1.19 -17.76 1.19
C PRO A 111 0.16 -17.16 0.81
N VAL A 112 0.40 -15.87 1.12
CA VAL A 112 1.69 -15.23 0.88
C VAL A 112 2.74 -15.82 1.82
N LEU A 113 2.43 -15.85 3.13
CA LEU A 113 3.32 -16.40 4.16
C LEU A 113 3.62 -17.88 3.92
N ASP A 114 2.62 -18.68 3.56
CA ASP A 114 2.79 -20.11 3.26
C ASP A 114 3.66 -20.36 2.02
N SER A 115 3.65 -19.43 1.05
CA SER A 115 4.45 -19.55 -0.17
C SER A 115 5.92 -19.13 0.01
N ALA A 116 6.24 -18.42 1.07
CA ALA A 116 7.58 -17.92 1.38
C ALA A 116 8.42 -19.01 2.10
N VAL A 117 8.63 -20.16 1.46
CA VAL A 117 9.14 -21.39 2.12
C VAL A 117 10.62 -21.30 2.59
N LYS A 118 11.41 -20.31 2.15
CA LYS A 118 12.86 -20.25 2.47
C LYS A 118 13.42 -18.87 2.80
N ASP A 119 12.60 -17.83 2.77
CA ASP A 119 12.99 -16.45 3.06
C ASP A 119 11.71 -15.65 3.22
N ALA A 120 11.00 -15.87 4.33
CA ALA A 120 9.75 -15.17 4.63
C ALA A 120 9.99 -13.85 5.37
N TYR A 121 11.25 -13.51 5.65
CA TYR A 121 11.60 -12.39 6.50
C TYR A 121 11.00 -11.08 6.00
N VAL A 122 11.12 -10.81 4.70
CA VAL A 122 10.59 -9.60 4.06
C VAL A 122 9.08 -9.57 4.18
N GLU A 123 8.39 -10.67 3.89
CA GLU A 123 6.94 -10.79 3.97
C GLU A 123 6.43 -10.52 5.38
N TYR A 124 7.05 -11.13 6.39
CA TYR A 124 6.72 -10.89 7.79
C TYR A 124 6.95 -9.42 8.18
N ARG A 125 8.11 -8.83 7.87
CA ARG A 125 8.42 -7.43 8.21
C ARG A 125 7.44 -6.45 7.54
N CYS A 126 7.15 -6.64 6.26
CA CYS A 126 6.23 -5.79 5.51
C CYS A 126 4.81 -5.89 6.06
N LEU A 127 4.31 -7.11 6.32
CA LEU A 127 2.98 -7.32 6.89
C LEU A 127 2.88 -6.83 8.34
N LEU A 128 3.88 -7.07 9.18
CA LEU A 128 3.94 -6.54 10.55
C LEU A 128 3.89 -5.00 10.57
N THR A 129 4.62 -4.36 9.65
CA THR A 129 4.61 -2.90 9.49
C THR A 129 3.23 -2.39 9.09
N LEU A 130 2.56 -3.07 8.16
CA LEU A 130 1.18 -2.74 7.78
C LEU A 130 0.21 -2.97 8.94
N TYR A 131 0.31 -4.11 9.63
CA TYR A 131 -0.58 -4.49 10.72
C TYR A 131 -0.49 -3.48 11.86
N LEU A 132 0.72 -2.99 12.18
CA LEU A 132 0.95 -1.96 13.20
C LEU A 132 0.25 -0.63 12.87
N LYS A 133 0.03 -0.33 11.59
CA LYS A 133 -0.75 0.84 11.14
C LYS A 133 -2.27 0.62 11.23
N ILE A 134 -2.73 -0.63 11.25
CA ILE A 134 -4.15 -1.01 11.25
C ILE A 134 -4.67 -1.22 12.68
N ASP A 135 -4.02 -2.11 13.43
CA ASP A 135 -4.50 -2.57 14.73
C ASP A 135 -3.39 -3.29 15.52
N PRO A 136 -3.13 -2.92 16.78
CA PRO A 136 -2.05 -3.52 17.57
C PRO A 136 -2.30 -4.98 17.92
N TYR A 137 -3.56 -5.42 18.05
CA TYR A 137 -3.87 -6.82 18.35
C TYR A 137 -3.66 -7.71 17.12
N LEU A 138 -3.91 -7.18 15.92
CA LEU A 138 -3.52 -7.82 14.66
C LEU A 138 -1.99 -7.97 14.55
N THR A 139 -1.23 -6.92 14.86
CA THR A 139 0.24 -6.98 14.91
C THR A 139 0.73 -8.04 15.90
N TYR A 140 0.15 -8.06 17.10
CA TYR A 140 0.50 -9.02 18.14
C TYR A 140 0.38 -10.46 17.65
N ARG A 141 -0.75 -10.81 17.00
CA ARG A 141 -0.97 -12.18 16.49
C ARG A 141 0.06 -12.59 15.44
N LEU A 142 0.38 -11.71 14.50
CA LEU A 142 1.39 -12.01 13.48
C LEU A 142 2.81 -12.09 14.09
N ALA A 143 3.12 -11.23 15.07
CA ALA A 143 4.40 -11.26 15.75
C ALA A 143 4.58 -12.56 16.55
N GLN A 144 3.53 -13.04 17.23
CA GLN A 144 3.53 -14.35 17.88
C GLN A 144 3.79 -15.49 16.87
N LYS A 145 3.14 -15.45 15.70
CA LYS A 145 3.39 -16.44 14.64
C LYS A 145 4.86 -16.40 14.17
N ALA A 146 5.44 -15.20 14.03
CA ALA A 146 6.84 -15.02 13.66
C ALA A 146 7.81 -15.61 14.70
N LEU A 147 7.52 -15.47 16.00
CA LEU A 147 8.34 -16.03 17.10
C LEU A 147 8.42 -17.57 17.07
N GLU A 148 7.40 -18.22 16.52
CA GLU A 148 7.34 -19.69 16.38
C GLU A 148 7.96 -20.19 15.06
N HIS A 149 8.44 -19.29 14.21
CA HIS A 149 8.98 -19.63 12.90
C HIS A 149 10.36 -20.31 12.99
N GLU A 150 10.67 -21.20 12.05
CA GLU A 150 11.95 -21.93 12.02
C GLU A 150 13.14 -21.04 11.59
N ASP A 151 12.86 -20.03 10.77
CA ASP A 151 13.81 -19.00 10.32
C ASP A 151 14.13 -18.00 11.45
N GLU A 152 15.42 -17.75 11.67
CA GLU A 152 15.92 -16.81 12.70
C GLU A 152 15.56 -15.36 12.40
N ASP A 153 15.65 -14.94 11.13
CA ASP A 153 15.37 -13.56 10.74
C ASP A 153 13.88 -13.24 10.94
N VAL A 154 13.01 -14.21 10.68
CA VAL A 154 11.57 -14.09 10.95
C VAL A 154 11.28 -13.99 12.44
N ARG A 155 11.99 -14.74 13.29
CA ARG A 155 11.86 -14.61 14.75
C ARG A 155 12.32 -13.24 15.23
N GLU A 156 13.44 -12.73 14.71
CA GLU A 156 13.91 -11.36 15.00
C GLU A 156 12.85 -10.31 14.66
N ALA A 157 12.19 -10.44 13.49
CA ALA A 157 11.07 -9.58 13.14
C ALA A 157 9.92 -9.66 14.16
N GLY A 158 9.61 -10.85 14.67
CA GLY A 158 8.63 -11.03 15.74
C GLY A 158 9.01 -10.33 17.03
N GLU A 159 10.26 -10.48 17.48
CA GLU A 159 10.80 -9.86 18.70
C GLU A 159 10.73 -8.32 18.63
N ASP A 160 11.22 -7.74 17.54
CA ASP A 160 11.22 -6.29 17.32
C ASP A 160 9.82 -5.69 17.44
N PHE A 161 8.83 -6.32 16.79
CA PHE A 161 7.47 -5.80 16.83
C PHE A 161 6.79 -6.04 18.19
N MET A 162 7.17 -7.08 18.93
CA MET A 162 6.72 -7.29 20.31
C MET A 162 7.30 -6.26 21.27
N ASP A 163 8.53 -5.81 21.05
CA ASP A 163 9.14 -4.72 21.80
C ASP A 163 8.46 -3.38 21.45
N MET A 164 8.26 -3.08 20.17
CA MET A 164 7.51 -1.87 19.74
C MET A 164 6.10 -1.81 20.32
N LEU A 165 5.38 -2.94 20.40
CA LEU A 165 4.06 -2.98 21.02
C LEU A 165 4.11 -2.67 22.52
N ARG A 166 5.11 -3.21 23.24
CA ARG A 166 5.33 -2.95 24.68
C ARG A 166 5.73 -1.51 24.99
N GLU A 167 6.45 -0.85 24.09
CA GLU A 167 6.83 0.55 24.26
C GLU A 167 5.67 1.52 24.00
N LYS A 168 4.73 1.13 23.13
CA LYS A 168 3.70 2.03 22.61
C LYS A 168 2.34 1.90 23.32
N TYR A 169 2.04 0.76 23.95
CA TYR A 169 0.74 0.44 24.54
C TYR A 169 0.87 -0.21 25.91
#